data_AF-A0A1Q5UN17-F1
#
_entry.id   AF-A0A1Q5UN17-F1
#
_cell.length_a   1.000
_cell.length_b   1.000
_cell.length_c   1.000
_cell.angle_alpha   90.00
_cell.angle_beta   90.00
_cell.angle_gamma   90.00
#
_symmetry.space_group_name_H-M   'P 1'
#
loop_
_entity.id
_entity.type
_entity.pdbx_description
1 polymer ?
#
loop_
_entity_poly.entity_id
_entity_poly.type
_entity_poly.pdbx_seq_one_letter_code
_entity_poly.pdbx_strand_id
1 'polypeptide(L)'
;MYIFSSGLSCVCCLVIGFSQSLTGAVIMRSLAGLLSAVPSTIVGGSIEDMFNSQARIWVVFFWTVASNIGLIVGPIMSSHIIELLNWRWVFFTYAIIIGGITGLLFLIRESRSSYILTCEVDRMRREIPEIPPALNHDHSPNLQTFVKEALFRPAQLFFQEPIIFTIAMMISIAMSLIYIFTEALQPIYQSMGFSASQASLMFMALGLGTCLSTFTRILDCYIFNKRRMQGKPIRPEDKLVGLALGAPFLAIGLWWFGWTIPPKTPGPNTPWIIPTLSLVLVGYALTEMDTVLYGYISDSYLSYSASATAAVAFLRGMLSGAFPLFTNQMFNGLGANIAVSILAGVATVFCIVPPLFLCYGERIRRRSRFARYSWEIQEEMGKDEYDI
;
A
#
# COMPACT_ATOMS: atom_id res chain seq x y z
N MET A 1 -9.28 -18.14 -5.44
CA MET A 1 -9.61 -17.14 -4.39
C MET A 1 -10.13 -15.82 -4.97
N TYR A 2 -9.43 -15.22 -5.94
CA TYR A 2 -9.85 -13.94 -6.56
C TYR A 2 -11.33 -13.92 -6.98
N ILE A 3 -11.75 -14.87 -7.84
CA ILE A 3 -13.12 -14.97 -8.39
C ILE A 3 -14.19 -14.96 -7.28
N PHE A 4 -14.00 -15.78 -6.24
CA PHE A 4 -14.96 -15.86 -5.15
C PHE A 4 -15.06 -14.55 -4.38
N SER A 5 -13.91 -13.97 -4.01
CA SER A 5 -13.89 -12.71 -3.25
C SER A 5 -14.45 -11.53 -4.03
N SER A 6 -14.07 -11.37 -5.31
CA SER A 6 -14.50 -10.26 -6.15
C SER A 6 -15.97 -10.41 -6.56
N GLY A 7 -16.41 -11.63 -6.87
CA GLY A 7 -17.80 -11.94 -7.18
C GLY A 7 -18.73 -11.68 -5.99
N LEU A 8 -18.34 -12.11 -4.79
CA LEU A 8 -19.15 -11.85 -3.60
C LEU A 8 -19.12 -10.38 -3.18
N SER A 9 -17.99 -9.68 -3.34
CA SER A 9 -17.91 -8.22 -3.14
C SER A 9 -18.84 -7.47 -4.11
N CYS A 10 -18.91 -7.91 -5.37
CA CYS A 10 -19.87 -7.40 -6.37
C CYS A 10 -21.31 -7.50 -5.86
N VAL A 11 -21.73 -8.70 -5.46
CA VAL A 11 -23.07 -8.94 -4.91
C VAL A 11 -23.33 -8.06 -3.70
N CYS A 12 -22.35 -7.91 -2.81
CA CYS A 12 -22.51 -7.06 -1.64
C CYS A 12 -22.76 -5.60 -2.02
N CYS A 13 -22.01 -5.06 -2.99
CA CYS A 13 -22.21 -3.70 -3.47
C CYS A 13 -23.55 -3.48 -4.18
N LEU A 14 -24.05 -4.47 -4.92
CA LEU A 14 -25.41 -4.41 -5.48
C LEU A 14 -26.48 -4.31 -4.38
N VAL A 15 -26.36 -5.15 -3.34
CA VAL A 15 -27.29 -5.13 -2.21
C VAL A 15 -27.24 -3.79 -1.47
N ILE A 16 -26.06 -3.18 -1.29
CA ILE A 16 -25.95 -1.83 -0.69
C ILE A 16 -26.71 -0.80 -1.52
N GLY A 17 -26.54 -0.82 -2.85
CA GLY A 17 -27.23 0.12 -3.74
C GLY A 17 -28.75 0.03 -3.64
N PHE A 18 -29.30 -1.18 -3.51
CA PHE A 18 -30.75 -1.41 -3.36
C PHE A 18 -31.27 -1.30 -1.92
N SER A 19 -30.40 -1.39 -0.91
CA SER A 19 -30.80 -1.41 0.50
C SER A 19 -31.46 -0.09 0.92
N GLN A 20 -32.67 -0.17 1.48
CA GLN A 20 -33.36 0.97 2.11
C GLN A 20 -33.08 1.09 3.61
N SER A 21 -32.38 0.11 4.20
CA SER A 21 -32.01 0.09 5.62
C SER A 21 -30.55 0.49 5.80
N LEU A 22 -30.29 1.42 6.74
CA LEU A 22 -28.95 1.81 7.14
C LEU A 22 -28.16 0.62 7.69
N THR A 23 -28.77 -0.18 8.56
CA THR A 23 -28.14 -1.37 9.15
C THR A 23 -27.72 -2.37 8.08
N GLY A 24 -28.61 -2.63 7.10
CA GLY A 24 -28.30 -3.49 5.97
C GLY A 24 -27.14 -2.97 5.14
N ALA A 25 -27.10 -1.65 4.86
CA ALA A 25 -26.02 -1.03 4.10
C ALA A 25 -24.67 -1.12 4.84
N VAL A 26 -24.65 -0.93 6.17
CA VAL A 26 -23.42 -1.01 6.98
C VAL A 26 -22.88 -2.44 7.04
N ILE A 27 -23.74 -3.45 7.26
CA ILE A 27 -23.32 -4.86 7.28
C ILE A 27 -22.74 -5.25 5.93
N MET A 28 -23.45 -4.95 4.84
CA MET A 28 -23.01 -5.31 3.50
C MET A 28 -21.75 -4.54 3.08
N ARG A 29 -21.59 -3.28 3.52
CA ARG A 29 -20.35 -2.51 3.30
C ARG A 29 -19.16 -3.10 4.04
N SER A 30 -19.37 -3.57 5.26
CA SER A 30 -18.34 -4.26 6.06
C SER A 30 -17.91 -5.56 5.38
N LEU A 31 -18.89 -6.35 4.92
CA LEU A 31 -18.63 -7.60 4.20
C LEU A 31 -17.93 -7.36 2.86
N ALA A 32 -18.37 -6.38 2.08
CA ALA A 32 -17.70 -5.99 0.83
C ALA A 32 -16.24 -5.59 1.08
N GLY A 33 -15.97 -4.82 2.14
CA GLY A 33 -14.61 -4.45 2.53
C GLY A 33 -13.72 -5.64 2.88
N LEU A 34 -14.23 -6.60 3.67
CA LEU A 34 -13.53 -7.83 4.01
C LEU A 34 -13.18 -8.67 2.77
N LEU A 35 -14.13 -8.78 1.83
CA LEU A 35 -13.95 -9.53 0.60
C LEU A 35 -12.95 -8.85 -0.35
N SER A 36 -13.00 -7.53 -0.45
CA SER A 36 -12.06 -6.76 -1.27
C SER A 36 -10.63 -6.72 -0.70
N ALA A 37 -10.42 -7.10 0.57
CA ALA A 37 -9.09 -7.26 1.14
C ALA A 37 -8.35 -8.53 0.67
N VAL A 38 -9.07 -9.52 0.13
CA VAL A 38 -8.48 -10.78 -0.33
C VAL A 38 -7.60 -10.57 -1.58
N PRO A 39 -8.07 -9.92 -2.67
CA PRO A 39 -7.21 -9.66 -3.82
C PRO A 39 -5.99 -8.80 -3.50
N SER A 40 -6.13 -7.81 -2.62
CA SER A 40 -5.04 -6.89 -2.28
C SER A 40 -3.92 -7.54 -1.49
N THR A 41 -4.18 -8.66 -0.80
CA THR A 41 -3.18 -9.41 -0.04
C THR A 41 -2.51 -10.52 -0.87
N ILE A 42 -3.25 -11.16 -1.78
CA ILE A 42 -2.74 -12.28 -2.58
C ILE A 42 -1.88 -11.80 -3.77
N VAL A 43 -2.10 -10.59 -4.27
CA VAL A 43 -1.42 -10.06 -5.48
C VAL A 43 0.10 -10.10 -5.39
N GLY A 44 0.68 -9.85 -4.20
CA GLY A 44 2.12 -9.94 -3.98
C GLY A 44 2.67 -11.33 -4.25
N GLY A 45 2.00 -12.36 -3.72
CA GLY A 45 2.36 -13.77 -3.96
C GLY A 45 2.17 -14.17 -5.43
N SER A 46 1.09 -13.73 -6.07
CA SER A 46 0.88 -13.99 -7.50
C SER A 46 1.96 -13.36 -8.38
N ILE A 47 2.41 -12.14 -8.07
CA ILE A 47 3.53 -11.50 -8.78
C ILE A 47 4.82 -12.28 -8.58
N GLU A 48 5.05 -12.79 -7.37
CA GLU A 48 6.22 -13.62 -7.04
C GLU A 48 6.25 -14.93 -7.82
N ASP A 49 5.10 -15.61 -7.94
CA ASP A 49 4.97 -16.87 -8.69
C ASP A 49 5.15 -16.70 -10.21
N MET A 50 4.80 -15.54 -10.77
CA MET A 50 4.82 -15.31 -12.22
C MET A 50 6.11 -14.68 -12.75
N PHE A 51 6.84 -13.91 -11.93
CA PHE A 51 7.95 -13.08 -12.41
C PHE A 51 9.28 -13.34 -11.70
N ASN A 52 10.32 -13.54 -12.51
CA ASN A 52 11.72 -13.59 -12.07
C ASN A 52 12.14 -12.29 -11.36
N SER A 53 13.12 -12.38 -10.47
CA SER A 53 13.55 -11.30 -9.56
C SER A 53 13.86 -9.96 -10.24
N GLN A 54 14.33 -9.95 -11.49
CA GLN A 54 14.59 -8.70 -12.23
C GLN A 54 13.31 -8.04 -12.77
N ALA A 55 12.40 -8.82 -13.36
CA ALA A 55 11.13 -8.31 -13.87
C ALA A 55 10.18 -7.91 -12.73
N ARG A 56 10.27 -8.62 -11.60
CA ARG A 56 9.47 -8.38 -10.39
C ARG A 56 9.57 -6.94 -9.87
N ILE A 57 10.75 -6.32 -9.95
CA ILE A 57 10.96 -4.93 -9.50
C ILE A 57 10.02 -3.96 -10.23
N TRP A 58 9.90 -4.10 -11.55
CA TRP A 58 9.04 -3.24 -12.36
C TRP A 58 7.56 -3.56 -12.17
N VAL A 59 7.20 -4.84 -12.09
CA VAL A 59 5.80 -5.25 -11.88
C VAL A 59 5.27 -4.75 -10.54
N VAL A 60 6.04 -4.91 -9.47
CA VAL A 60 5.69 -4.39 -8.13
C VAL A 60 5.58 -2.87 -8.15
N PHE A 61 6.51 -2.18 -8.81
CA PHE A 61 6.45 -0.72 -8.94
C PHE A 61 5.17 -0.25 -9.67
N PHE A 62 4.86 -0.83 -10.84
CA PHE A 62 3.65 -0.50 -11.58
C PHE A 62 2.38 -0.82 -10.79
N TRP A 63 2.38 -1.92 -10.04
CA TRP A 63 1.28 -2.25 -9.13
C TRP A 63 1.11 -1.20 -8.03
N THR A 64 2.18 -0.73 -7.40
CA THR A 64 2.12 0.32 -6.37
C THR A 64 1.63 1.65 -6.93
N VAL A 65 2.12 2.05 -8.10
CA VAL A 65 1.66 3.27 -8.80
C VAL A 65 0.17 3.16 -9.15
N ALA A 66 -0.26 2.05 -9.75
CA ALA A 66 -1.65 1.82 -10.09
C ALA A 66 -2.56 1.82 -8.86
N SER A 67 -2.11 1.21 -7.75
CA SER A 67 -2.85 1.20 -6.49
C SER A 67 -3.02 2.60 -5.90
N ASN A 68 -1.96 3.42 -5.91
CA ASN A 68 -2.01 4.81 -5.45
C ASN A 68 -2.91 5.68 -6.34
N ILE A 69 -2.81 5.54 -7.67
CA ILE A 69 -3.71 6.22 -8.61
C ILE A 69 -5.17 5.82 -8.33
N GLY A 70 -5.44 4.55 -8.04
CA GLY A 70 -6.77 4.09 -7.64
C GLY A 70 -7.32 4.81 -6.40
N LEU A 71 -6.49 5.00 -5.37
CA LEU A 71 -6.85 5.76 -4.16
C LEU A 71 -7.15 7.23 -4.47
N ILE A 72 -6.47 7.81 -5.46
CA ILE A 72 -6.59 9.22 -5.85
C ILE A 72 -7.81 9.46 -6.73
N VAL A 73 -8.08 8.54 -7.68
CA VAL A 73 -9.23 8.60 -8.58
C VAL A 73 -10.53 8.30 -7.85
N GLY A 74 -10.50 7.50 -6.77
CA GLY A 74 -11.69 7.15 -5.97
C GLY A 74 -12.52 8.36 -5.53
N PRO A 75 -11.95 9.32 -4.77
CA PRO A 75 -12.61 10.55 -4.36
C PRO A 75 -13.15 11.37 -5.54
N ILE A 76 -12.37 11.50 -6.62
CA ILE A 76 -12.75 12.24 -7.84
C ILE A 76 -13.98 11.61 -8.48
N MET A 77 -13.95 10.29 -8.72
CA MET A 77 -15.09 9.58 -9.30
C MET A 77 -16.31 9.67 -8.40
N SER A 78 -16.13 9.51 -7.09
CA SER A 78 -17.23 9.52 -6.13
C SER A 78 -17.92 10.88 -6.02
N SER A 79 -17.18 11.99 -6.03
CA SER A 79 -17.75 13.34 -5.95
C SER A 79 -18.62 13.64 -7.17
N HIS A 80 -18.13 13.35 -8.37
CA HIS A 80 -18.86 13.56 -9.62
C HIS A 80 -20.10 12.66 -9.72
N ILE A 81 -20.01 11.40 -9.31
CA ILE A 81 -21.17 10.48 -9.28
C ILE A 81 -22.22 10.98 -8.29
N ILE A 82 -21.81 11.45 -7.10
CA ILE A 82 -22.75 11.94 -6.08
C ILE A 82 -23.44 13.23 -6.57
N GLU A 83 -22.71 14.14 -7.22
CA GLU A 83 -23.26 15.41 -7.70
C GLU A 83 -24.23 15.23 -8.89
N LEU A 84 -23.93 14.32 -9.82
CA LEU A 84 -24.77 14.08 -11.01
C LEU A 84 -25.92 13.09 -10.78
N LEU A 85 -25.73 12.14 -9.86
CA LEU A 85 -26.66 11.05 -9.61
C LEU A 85 -27.01 11.01 -8.12
N ASN A 86 -26.43 10.06 -7.37
CA ASN A 86 -26.57 9.94 -5.92
C ASN A 86 -25.50 8.97 -5.38
N TRP A 87 -25.39 8.89 -4.05
CA TRP A 87 -24.41 8.03 -3.37
C TRP A 87 -24.57 6.53 -3.65
N ARG A 88 -25.79 6.06 -3.99
CA ARG A 88 -26.02 4.63 -4.29
C ARG A 88 -25.33 4.22 -5.59
N TRP A 89 -25.27 5.14 -6.55
CA TRP A 89 -24.56 4.91 -7.81
C TRP A 89 -23.06 4.69 -7.63
N VAL A 90 -22.44 5.19 -6.56
CA VAL A 90 -21.04 4.84 -6.23
C VAL A 90 -20.87 3.33 -6.07
N PHE A 91 -21.85 2.68 -5.42
CA PHE A 91 -21.85 1.23 -5.23
C PHE A 91 -22.22 0.45 -6.50
N PHE A 92 -23.15 0.96 -7.31
CA PHE A 92 -23.48 0.35 -8.59
C PHE A 92 -22.30 0.42 -9.57
N THR A 93 -21.62 1.56 -9.67
CA THR A 93 -20.42 1.72 -10.50
C THR A 93 -19.31 0.77 -10.05
N TYR A 94 -19.08 0.65 -8.73
CA TYR A 94 -18.14 -0.33 -8.20
C TYR A 94 -18.53 -1.77 -8.58
N ALA A 95 -19.81 -2.14 -8.42
CA ALA A 95 -20.32 -3.47 -8.78
C ALA A 95 -20.12 -3.79 -10.26
N ILE A 96 -20.37 -2.85 -11.16
CA ILE A 96 -20.16 -3.02 -12.60
C ILE A 96 -18.67 -3.31 -12.89
N ILE A 97 -17.77 -2.51 -12.31
CA ILE A 97 -16.33 -2.65 -12.54
C ILE A 97 -15.82 -3.99 -11.98
N ILE A 98 -16.11 -4.30 -10.71
CA ILE A 98 -15.62 -5.53 -10.07
C ILE A 98 -16.29 -6.77 -10.67
N GLY A 99 -17.53 -6.68 -11.12
CA GLY A 99 -18.22 -7.73 -11.86
C GLY A 99 -17.54 -8.01 -13.21
N GLY A 100 -17.21 -6.96 -13.97
CA GLY A 100 -16.44 -7.09 -15.21
C GLY A 100 -15.05 -7.71 -15.00
N ILE A 101 -14.32 -7.25 -13.97
CA ILE A 101 -13.03 -7.84 -13.58
C ILE A 101 -13.21 -9.31 -13.20
N THR A 102 -14.24 -9.66 -12.43
CA THR A 102 -14.54 -11.05 -12.05
C THR A 102 -14.78 -11.91 -13.29
N GLY A 103 -15.47 -11.38 -14.30
CA GLY A 103 -15.64 -12.03 -15.60
C GLY A 103 -14.29 -12.30 -16.30
N LEU A 104 -13.39 -11.32 -16.31
CA LEU A 104 -12.04 -11.48 -16.88
C LEU A 104 -11.18 -12.47 -16.10
N LEU A 105 -11.36 -12.56 -14.77
CA LEU A 105 -10.62 -13.52 -13.93
C LEU A 105 -10.93 -14.98 -14.29
N PHE A 106 -12.08 -15.29 -14.89
CA PHE A 106 -12.37 -16.66 -15.40
C PHE A 106 -11.48 -17.05 -16.58
N LEU A 107 -10.86 -16.10 -17.27
CA LEU A 107 -9.93 -16.36 -18.37
C LEU A 107 -8.50 -16.65 -17.88
N ILE A 108 -8.21 -16.33 -16.62
CA ILE A 108 -6.89 -16.52 -16.03
C ILE A 108 -6.71 -18.00 -15.62
N ARG A 109 -5.53 -18.55 -15.93
CA ARG A 109 -5.12 -19.89 -15.52
C ARG A 109 -4.44 -19.85 -14.15
N GLU A 110 -4.44 -20.99 -13.46
CA GLU A 110 -3.71 -21.13 -12.20
C GLU A 110 -2.22 -20.84 -12.42
N SER A 111 -1.65 -20.05 -11.50
CA SER A 111 -0.27 -19.55 -11.55
C SER A 111 0.64 -20.22 -10.52
N ARG A 112 0.08 -20.85 -9.48
CA ARG A 112 0.85 -21.44 -8.38
C ARG A 112 1.58 -22.70 -8.83
N SER A 113 2.91 -22.64 -8.85
CA SER A 113 3.78 -23.73 -9.33
C SER A 113 3.62 -25.03 -8.52
N SER A 114 3.49 -24.94 -7.19
CA SER A 114 3.31 -26.09 -6.31
C SER A 114 2.01 -26.85 -6.55
N TYR A 115 0.93 -26.13 -6.85
CA TYR A 115 -0.36 -26.74 -7.19
C TYR A 115 -0.33 -27.38 -8.58
N ILE A 116 0.27 -26.71 -9.56
CA ILE A 116 0.44 -27.25 -10.91
C ILE A 116 1.29 -28.53 -10.86
N LEU A 117 2.38 -28.52 -10.09
CA LEU A 117 3.23 -29.69 -9.86
C LEU A 117 2.45 -30.83 -9.23
N THR A 118 1.64 -30.54 -8.21
CA THR A 118 0.79 -31.55 -7.55
C THR A 118 -0.18 -32.18 -8.56
N CYS A 119 -0.85 -31.37 -9.37
CA CYS A 119 -1.75 -31.86 -10.41
C CYS A 119 -1.04 -32.72 -11.46
N GLU A 120 0.16 -32.32 -11.90
CA GLU A 120 0.90 -33.07 -12.93
C GLU A 120 1.46 -34.38 -12.38
N VAL A 121 1.98 -34.39 -11.14
CA VAL A 121 2.43 -35.62 -10.48
C VAL A 121 1.24 -36.56 -10.24
N ASP A 122 0.10 -36.06 -9.78
CA ASP A 122 -1.12 -36.86 -9.60
C ASP A 122 -1.62 -37.45 -10.94
N ARG A 123 -1.45 -36.71 -12.04
CA ARG A 123 -1.76 -37.22 -13.38
C ARG A 123 -0.80 -38.34 -13.78
N MET A 124 0.51 -38.13 -13.65
CA MET A 124 1.51 -39.16 -13.97
C MET A 124 1.36 -40.40 -13.10
N ARG A 125 0.96 -40.24 -11.83
CA ARG A 125 0.73 -41.35 -10.90
C ARG A 125 -0.42 -42.27 -11.30
N ARG A 126 -1.38 -41.77 -12.11
CA ARG A 126 -2.43 -42.62 -12.69
C ARG A 126 -1.88 -43.59 -13.73
N GLU A 127 -0.80 -43.22 -14.40
CA GLU A 127 -0.14 -44.04 -15.42
C GLU A 127 0.98 -44.89 -14.81
N ILE A 128 1.73 -44.32 -13.85
CA ILE A 128 2.88 -44.95 -13.19
C ILE A 128 2.72 -44.82 -11.66
N PRO A 129 2.16 -45.84 -10.98
CA PRO A 129 1.87 -45.78 -9.53
C PRO A 129 3.11 -45.60 -8.63
N GLU A 130 4.29 -45.95 -9.13
CA GLU A 130 5.57 -45.89 -8.39
C GLU A 130 6.12 -44.46 -8.22
N ILE A 131 5.57 -43.47 -8.93
CA ILE A 131 6.03 -42.09 -8.82
C ILE A 131 5.77 -41.57 -7.38
N PRO A 132 6.79 -40.99 -6.71
CA PRO A 132 6.63 -40.41 -5.39
C PRO A 132 5.68 -39.21 -5.43
N PRO A 133 4.99 -38.89 -4.32
CA PRO A 133 4.13 -37.72 -4.27
C PRO A 133 4.92 -36.44 -4.58
N ALA A 134 4.23 -35.43 -5.12
CA ALA A 134 4.84 -34.14 -5.42
C ALA A 134 5.53 -33.59 -4.17
N LEU A 135 6.75 -33.05 -4.35
CA LEU A 135 7.45 -32.33 -3.30
C LEU A 135 6.75 -30.98 -3.10
N ASN A 136 5.64 -31.00 -2.39
CA ASN A 136 4.81 -29.84 -2.12
C ASN A 136 4.95 -29.45 -0.65
N HIS A 137 5.67 -28.37 -0.39
CA HIS A 137 5.80 -27.81 0.95
C HIS A 137 4.60 -26.96 1.35
N ASP A 138 3.67 -26.68 0.43
CA ASP A 138 2.46 -25.92 0.72
C ASP A 138 1.39 -26.80 1.37
N HIS A 139 1.24 -26.67 2.67
CA HIS A 139 0.17 -27.31 3.44
C HIS A 139 -0.78 -26.26 3.99
N SER A 140 -2.08 -26.54 3.98
CA SER A 140 -3.04 -25.70 4.70
C SER A 140 -2.70 -25.74 6.18
N PRO A 141 -2.34 -24.60 6.80
CA PRO A 141 -1.91 -24.59 8.20
C PRO A 141 -3.07 -25.04 9.09
N ASN A 142 -2.76 -25.82 10.13
CA ASN A 142 -3.72 -26.09 11.19
C ASN A 142 -4.18 -24.77 11.84
N LEU A 143 -5.40 -24.68 12.38
CA LEU A 143 -5.96 -23.45 12.95
C LEU A 143 -5.02 -22.82 13.98
N GLN A 144 -4.34 -23.62 14.81
CA GLN A 144 -3.35 -23.13 15.76
C GLN A 144 -2.13 -22.48 15.07
N THR A 145 -1.59 -23.13 14.03
CA THR A 145 -0.51 -22.59 13.21
C THR A 145 -0.97 -21.31 12.51
N PHE A 146 -2.16 -21.31 11.92
CA PHE A 146 -2.75 -20.14 11.28
C PHE A 146 -2.86 -18.97 12.24
N VAL A 147 -3.43 -19.15 13.44
CA VAL A 147 -3.55 -18.09 14.44
C VAL A 147 -2.17 -17.58 14.89
N LYS A 148 -1.22 -18.49 15.12
CA LYS A 148 0.15 -18.12 15.51
C LYS A 148 0.84 -17.28 14.43
N GLU A 149 0.73 -17.67 13.16
CA GLU A 149 1.45 -17.05 12.06
C GLU A 149 0.74 -15.82 11.49
N ALA A 150 -0.59 -15.80 11.48
CA ALA A 150 -1.39 -14.72 10.93
C ALA A 150 -1.69 -13.60 11.94
N LEU A 151 -1.72 -13.90 13.25
CA LEU A 151 -2.07 -12.90 14.27
C LEU A 151 -0.92 -12.62 15.25
N PHE A 152 -0.36 -13.64 15.87
CA PHE A 152 0.64 -13.44 16.92
C PHE A 152 2.00 -13.01 16.37
N ARG A 153 2.47 -13.61 15.27
CA ARG A 153 3.78 -13.30 14.68
C ARG A 153 3.86 -11.85 14.15
N PRO A 154 2.88 -11.31 13.41
CA PRO A 154 2.86 -9.90 13.02
C PRO A 154 2.87 -8.96 14.23
N ALA A 155 2.06 -9.25 15.26
CA ALA A 155 2.04 -8.45 16.49
C ALA A 155 3.39 -8.51 17.22
N GLN A 156 4.00 -9.69 17.31
CA GLN A 156 5.32 -9.87 17.90
C GLN A 156 6.39 -9.05 17.16
N LEU A 157 6.43 -9.15 15.83
CA LEU A 157 7.33 -8.37 14.98
C LEU A 157 7.12 -6.86 15.18
N PHE A 158 5.88 -6.40 15.23
CA PHE A 158 5.56 -4.99 15.44
C PHE A 158 6.10 -4.44 16.78
N PHE A 159 5.93 -5.18 17.88
CA PHE A 159 6.34 -4.70 19.21
C PHE A 159 7.81 -5.00 19.55
N GLN A 160 8.42 -6.02 18.93
CA GLN A 160 9.80 -6.43 19.25
C GLN A 160 10.83 -5.88 18.28
N GLU A 161 10.45 -5.59 17.03
CA GLU A 161 11.39 -5.13 16.00
C GLU A 161 11.23 -3.62 15.74
N PRO A 162 12.20 -2.79 16.18
CA PRO A 162 12.07 -1.33 16.05
C PRO A 162 12.02 -0.88 14.59
N ILE A 163 12.69 -1.60 13.68
CA ILE A 163 12.62 -1.31 12.24
C ILE A 163 11.18 -1.47 11.74
N ILE A 164 10.51 -2.57 12.09
CA ILE A 164 9.14 -2.85 11.65
C ILE A 164 8.18 -1.83 12.26
N PHE A 165 8.35 -1.50 13.55
CA PHE A 165 7.56 -0.46 14.20
C PHE A 165 7.67 0.89 13.48
N THR A 166 8.89 1.38 13.23
CA THR A 166 9.13 2.67 12.56
C THR A 166 8.53 2.67 11.16
N ILE A 167 8.75 1.61 10.38
CA ILE A 167 8.23 1.50 9.02
C ILE A 167 6.69 1.45 9.02
N ALA A 168 6.11 0.63 9.88
CA ALA A 168 4.67 0.51 10.01
C ALA A 168 4.04 1.86 10.36
N MET A 169 4.62 2.62 11.30
CA MET A 169 4.15 3.97 11.64
C MET A 169 4.24 4.93 10.46
N MET A 170 5.37 4.95 9.74
CA MET A 170 5.56 5.83 8.59
C MET A 170 4.56 5.55 7.47
N ILE A 171 4.46 4.28 7.04
CA ILE A 171 3.52 3.85 5.99
C ILE A 171 2.08 4.13 6.41
N SER A 172 1.72 3.76 7.65
CA SER A 172 0.33 3.89 8.12
C SER A 172 -0.10 5.34 8.23
N ILE A 173 0.76 6.23 8.73
CA ILE A 173 0.47 7.66 8.80
C ILE A 173 0.44 8.27 7.41
N ALA A 174 1.40 7.95 6.54
CA ALA A 174 1.44 8.40 5.15
C ALA A 174 0.12 8.04 4.42
N MET A 175 -0.30 6.79 4.49
CA MET A 175 -1.55 6.35 3.87
C MET A 175 -2.79 6.98 4.50
N SER A 176 -2.79 7.19 5.82
CA SER A 176 -3.89 7.87 6.50
C SER A 176 -4.02 9.35 6.09
N LEU A 177 -2.95 10.01 5.64
CA LEU A 177 -3.03 11.38 5.10
C LEU A 177 -3.92 11.46 3.86
N ILE A 178 -3.93 10.44 3.00
CA ILE A 178 -4.82 10.41 1.81
C ILE A 178 -6.28 10.48 2.28
N TYR A 179 -6.63 9.69 3.29
CA TYR A 179 -7.97 9.65 3.88
C TYR A 179 -8.31 10.89 4.72
N ILE A 180 -7.34 11.56 5.35
CA ILE A 180 -7.57 12.90 5.90
C ILE A 180 -7.93 13.86 4.76
N PHE A 181 -7.18 13.82 3.66
CA PHE A 181 -7.42 14.70 2.53
C PHE A 181 -8.77 14.49 1.86
N THR A 182 -9.35 13.28 1.88
CA THR A 182 -10.72 13.07 1.36
C THR A 182 -11.76 13.90 2.09
N GLU A 183 -11.60 14.08 3.39
CA GLU A 183 -12.49 14.91 4.22
C GLU A 183 -12.07 16.38 4.23
N ALA A 184 -10.77 16.67 4.10
CA ALA A 184 -10.23 18.02 4.28
C ALA A 184 -10.18 18.85 2.98
N LEU A 185 -9.81 18.26 1.84
CA LEU A 185 -9.56 19.03 0.61
C LEU A 185 -10.85 19.68 0.09
N GLN A 186 -11.97 18.95 0.06
CA GLN A 186 -13.22 19.49 -0.47
C GLN A 186 -13.66 20.77 0.29
N PRO A 187 -13.80 20.78 1.63
CA PRO A 187 -14.13 22.00 2.37
C PRO A 187 -13.14 23.15 2.16
N ILE A 188 -11.83 22.86 2.10
CA ILE A 188 -10.79 23.89 1.90
C ILE A 188 -11.00 24.60 0.56
N TYR A 189 -11.14 23.88 -0.54
CA TYR A 189 -11.29 24.50 -1.86
C TYR A 189 -12.71 25.04 -2.09
N GLN A 190 -13.73 24.49 -1.45
CA GLN A 190 -15.06 25.10 -1.43
C GLN A 190 -15.05 26.47 -0.76
N SER A 191 -14.25 26.66 0.29
CA SER A 191 -14.06 27.99 0.91
C SER A 191 -13.38 29.01 -0.03
N MET A 192 -12.73 28.54 -1.10
CA MET A 192 -12.16 29.38 -2.17
C MET A 192 -13.14 29.61 -3.35
N GLY A 193 -14.38 29.10 -3.27
CA GLY A 193 -15.42 29.30 -4.28
C GLY A 193 -15.58 28.17 -5.31
N PHE A 194 -14.91 27.03 -5.15
CA PHE A 194 -15.07 25.86 -6.04
C PHE A 194 -16.30 25.01 -5.68
N SER A 195 -16.89 24.34 -6.67
CA SER A 195 -17.89 23.29 -6.42
C SER A 195 -17.24 22.04 -5.81
N ALA A 196 -18.05 21.12 -5.24
CA ALA A 196 -17.54 19.86 -4.67
C ALA A 196 -16.78 19.02 -5.72
N SER A 197 -17.35 18.87 -6.92
CA SER A 197 -16.68 18.24 -8.05
C SER A 197 -15.35 18.92 -8.41
N GLN A 198 -15.33 20.24 -8.55
CA GLN A 198 -14.10 20.97 -8.89
C GLN A 198 -13.03 20.83 -7.81
N ALA A 199 -13.41 20.91 -6.53
CA ALA A 199 -12.50 20.73 -5.41
C ALA A 199 -11.89 19.32 -5.37
N SER A 200 -12.65 18.30 -5.79
CA SER A 200 -12.13 16.93 -5.87
C SER A 200 -11.05 16.75 -6.94
N LEU A 201 -11.03 17.56 -8.00
CA LEU A 201 -9.99 17.50 -9.04
C LEU A 201 -8.59 17.80 -8.49
N MET A 202 -8.48 18.43 -7.32
CA MET A 202 -7.20 18.71 -6.66
C MET A 202 -6.45 17.44 -6.26
N PHE A 203 -7.14 16.30 -6.12
CA PHE A 203 -6.51 14.99 -5.97
C PHE A 203 -5.61 14.63 -7.15
N MET A 204 -5.87 15.14 -8.37
CA MET A 204 -4.99 14.89 -9.52
C MET A 204 -3.55 15.39 -9.29
N ALA A 205 -3.36 16.41 -8.44
CA ALA A 205 -2.02 16.85 -8.08
C ALA A 205 -1.24 15.78 -7.32
N LEU A 206 -1.89 15.06 -6.39
CA LEU A 206 -1.30 13.88 -5.75
C LEU A 206 -0.93 12.83 -6.81
N GLY A 207 -1.81 12.61 -7.79
CA GLY A 207 -1.61 11.63 -8.86
C GLY A 207 -0.41 11.97 -9.76
N LEU A 208 -0.25 13.26 -10.07
CA LEU A 208 0.93 13.75 -10.78
C LEU A 208 2.21 13.46 -9.98
N GLY A 209 2.18 13.70 -8.67
CA GLY A 209 3.27 13.34 -7.76
C GLY A 209 3.60 11.85 -7.79
N THR A 210 2.58 11.00 -7.74
CA THR A 210 2.72 9.53 -7.87
C THR A 210 3.41 9.16 -9.19
N CYS A 211 3.07 9.78 -10.32
CA CYS A 211 3.73 9.50 -11.60
C CYS A 211 5.21 9.92 -11.60
N LEU A 212 5.56 11.03 -10.93
CA LEU A 212 6.94 11.50 -10.81
C LEU A 212 7.86 10.54 -10.04
N SER A 213 7.30 9.63 -9.22
CA SER A 213 8.07 8.54 -8.57
C SER A 213 8.83 7.64 -9.57
N THR A 214 8.37 7.58 -10.81
CA THR A 214 9.02 6.83 -11.89
C THR A 214 10.46 7.27 -12.12
N PHE A 215 10.76 8.56 -11.99
CA PHE A 215 12.13 9.06 -12.13
C PHE A 215 13.06 8.52 -11.05
N THR A 216 12.55 8.38 -9.82
CA THR A 216 13.29 7.78 -8.71
C THR A 216 13.48 6.28 -8.92
N ARG A 217 12.48 5.57 -9.47
CA ARG A 217 12.63 4.16 -9.85
C ARG A 217 13.69 3.96 -10.94
N ILE A 218 13.79 4.87 -11.91
CA ILE A 218 14.86 4.85 -12.93
C ILE A 218 16.23 5.06 -12.28
N LEU A 219 16.34 6.00 -11.33
CA LEU A 219 17.56 6.24 -10.56
C LEU A 219 17.98 4.99 -9.76
N ASP A 220 17.05 4.34 -9.07
CA ASP A 220 17.30 3.09 -8.35
C ASP A 220 17.89 2.02 -9.28
N CYS A 221 17.28 1.81 -10.45
CA CYS A 221 17.76 0.86 -11.45
C CYS A 221 19.20 1.18 -11.91
N TYR A 222 19.51 2.46 -12.12
CA TYR A 222 20.86 2.89 -12.47
C TYR A 222 21.86 2.59 -11.35
N ILE A 223 21.52 2.90 -10.10
CA ILE A 223 22.37 2.64 -8.92
C ILE A 223 22.63 1.14 -8.75
N PHE A 224 21.59 0.31 -8.85
CA PHE A 224 21.71 -1.15 -8.73
C PHE A 224 22.56 -1.74 -9.84
N ASN A 225 22.36 -1.30 -11.10
CA ASN A 225 23.15 -1.78 -12.21
C ASN A 225 24.64 -1.39 -12.06
N LYS A 226 24.91 -0.16 -11.63
CA LYS A 226 26.28 0.30 -11.34
C LYS A 226 26.95 -0.54 -10.25
N ARG A 227 26.24 -0.91 -9.19
CA ARG A 227 26.80 -1.79 -8.14
C ARG A 227 27.07 -3.21 -8.62
N ARG A 228 26.15 -3.76 -9.43
CA ARG A 228 26.35 -5.08 -10.07
C ARG A 228 27.58 -5.09 -10.96
N MET A 229 27.79 -4.05 -11.77
CA MET A 229 29.01 -3.90 -12.60
C MET A 229 30.29 -3.79 -11.77
N GLN A 230 30.21 -3.33 -10.52
CA GLN A 230 31.33 -3.28 -9.58
C GLN A 230 31.50 -4.57 -8.76
N GLY A 231 30.72 -5.61 -9.02
CA GLY A 231 30.75 -6.86 -8.24
C GLY A 231 30.31 -6.70 -6.79
N LYS A 232 29.61 -5.61 -6.44
CA LYS A 232 29.15 -5.33 -5.08
C LYS A 232 27.73 -5.87 -4.87
N PRO A 233 27.46 -6.58 -3.76
CA PRO A 233 26.11 -7.02 -3.44
C PRO A 233 25.19 -5.82 -3.21
N ILE A 234 23.93 -5.95 -3.65
CA ILE A 234 22.88 -4.96 -3.40
C ILE A 234 22.41 -5.13 -1.96
N ARG A 235 22.50 -4.07 -1.18
CA ARG A 235 22.05 -4.05 0.21
C ARG A 235 20.63 -3.48 0.28
N PRO A 236 19.80 -3.89 1.25
CA PRO A 236 18.48 -3.29 1.48
C PRO A 236 18.56 -1.75 1.59
N GLU A 237 19.60 -1.23 2.24
CA GLU A 237 19.82 0.20 2.45
C GLU A 237 20.01 0.99 1.13
N ASP A 238 20.43 0.33 0.06
CA ASP A 238 20.62 0.98 -1.25
C ASP A 238 19.30 1.40 -1.89
N LYS A 239 18.18 0.81 -1.45
CA LYS A 239 16.83 1.14 -1.91
C LYS A 239 16.25 2.37 -1.20
N LEU A 240 16.90 2.87 -0.15
CA LEU A 240 16.38 3.96 0.69
C LEU A 240 16.55 5.36 0.07
N VAL A 241 17.07 5.47 -1.15
CA VAL A 241 17.23 6.74 -1.87
C VAL A 241 15.89 7.44 -2.04
N GLY A 242 14.85 6.70 -2.45
CA GLY A 242 13.50 7.26 -2.57
C GLY A 242 12.93 7.74 -1.24
N LEU A 243 13.21 7.05 -0.13
CA LEU A 243 12.81 7.50 1.20
C LEU A 243 13.54 8.80 1.63
N ALA A 244 14.82 8.92 1.28
CA ALA A 244 15.64 10.09 1.58
C ALA A 244 15.15 11.36 0.86
N LEU A 245 14.51 11.21 -0.30
CA LEU A 245 13.83 12.30 -1.03
C LEU A 245 12.39 12.48 -0.55
N GLY A 246 11.66 11.39 -0.37
CA GLY A 246 10.25 11.37 0.00
C GLY A 246 9.97 11.99 1.36
N ALA A 247 10.74 11.67 2.40
CA ALA A 247 10.48 12.22 3.75
C ALA A 247 10.58 13.76 3.81
N PRO A 248 11.64 14.40 3.29
CA PRO A 248 11.69 15.87 3.17
C PRO A 248 10.57 16.44 2.30
N PHE A 249 10.24 15.81 1.16
CA PHE A 249 9.18 16.30 0.29
C PHE A 249 7.80 16.20 0.94
N LEU A 250 7.53 15.19 1.77
CA LEU A 250 6.31 15.11 2.56
C LEU A 250 6.21 16.29 3.52
N ALA A 251 7.28 16.56 4.29
CA ALA A 251 7.31 17.64 5.26
C ALA A 251 7.14 19.00 4.57
N ILE A 252 7.93 19.26 3.52
CA ILE A 252 7.85 20.51 2.74
C ILE A 252 6.46 20.66 2.11
N GLY A 253 5.91 19.61 1.52
CA GLY A 253 4.59 19.60 0.90
C GLY A 253 3.48 19.93 1.91
N LEU A 254 3.51 19.34 3.10
CA LEU A 254 2.50 19.61 4.14
C LEU A 254 2.65 21.00 4.77
N TRP A 255 3.88 21.47 5.03
CA TRP A 255 4.11 22.83 5.52
C TRP A 255 3.65 23.88 4.49
N TRP A 256 4.02 23.67 3.23
CA TRP A 256 3.57 24.52 2.12
C TRP A 256 2.04 24.52 2.03
N PHE A 257 1.41 23.34 1.98
CA PHE A 257 -0.05 23.25 1.94
C PHE A 257 -0.71 23.98 3.12
N GLY A 258 -0.29 23.64 4.34
CA GLY A 258 -0.89 24.15 5.56
C GLY A 258 -0.76 25.66 5.75
N TRP A 259 0.22 26.31 5.11
CA TRP A 259 0.41 27.76 5.19
C TRP A 259 -0.09 28.53 3.98
N THR A 260 -0.54 27.84 2.94
CA THR A 260 -1.08 28.48 1.73
C THR A 260 -2.60 28.34 1.58
N ILE A 261 -3.23 27.51 2.41
CA ILE A 261 -4.69 27.40 2.50
C ILE A 261 -5.32 28.49 3.40
N PRO A 262 -6.62 28.85 3.20
CA PRO A 262 -7.37 29.74 4.08
C PRO A 262 -7.50 29.17 5.51
N PRO A 263 -7.72 30.01 6.54
CA PRO A 263 -7.81 31.49 6.53
C PRO A 263 -6.48 32.26 6.60
N LYS A 264 -5.32 31.62 6.87
CA LYS A 264 -4.03 32.33 7.02
C LYS A 264 -3.62 33.15 5.80
N THR A 265 -4.07 32.77 4.60
CA THR A 265 -3.93 33.58 3.39
C THR A 265 -5.29 34.23 3.09
N PRO A 266 -5.59 35.41 3.66
CA PRO A 266 -6.87 36.06 3.45
C PRO A 266 -6.88 36.70 2.07
N GLY A 267 -7.65 36.14 1.14
CA GLY A 267 -8.14 36.92 0.02
C GLY A 267 -8.68 36.09 -1.14
N PRO A 268 -9.68 36.64 -1.88
CA PRO A 268 -10.17 36.10 -3.15
C PRO A 268 -9.09 36.01 -4.26
N ASN A 269 -7.87 36.49 -3.98
CA ASN A 269 -6.72 36.48 -4.88
C ASN A 269 -5.64 35.43 -4.54
N THR A 270 -5.83 34.57 -3.53
CA THR A 270 -4.89 33.46 -3.32
C THR A 270 -5.05 32.48 -4.48
N PRO A 271 -4.04 32.30 -5.35
CA PRO A 271 -4.19 31.37 -6.46
C PRO A 271 -4.31 29.96 -5.90
N TRP A 272 -5.46 29.32 -6.10
CA TRP A 272 -5.72 27.92 -5.72
C TRP A 272 -4.60 26.97 -6.16
N ILE A 273 -3.92 27.30 -7.25
CA ILE A 273 -2.76 26.59 -7.81
C ILE A 273 -1.64 26.43 -6.77
N ILE A 274 -1.41 27.41 -5.89
CA ILE A 274 -0.31 27.39 -4.93
C ILE A 274 -0.44 26.21 -3.94
N PRO A 275 -1.55 26.07 -3.18
CA PRO A 275 -1.74 24.90 -2.34
C PRO A 275 -1.86 23.62 -3.18
N THR A 276 -2.42 23.66 -4.39
CA THR A 276 -2.52 22.46 -5.24
C THR A 276 -1.14 21.92 -5.64
N LEU A 277 -0.17 22.78 -5.98
CA LEU A 277 1.18 22.35 -6.33
C LEU A 277 1.90 21.64 -5.19
N SER A 278 1.65 22.05 -3.95
CA SER A 278 2.22 21.37 -2.78
C SER A 278 1.77 19.91 -2.67
N LEU A 279 0.54 19.59 -3.13
CA LEU A 279 0.03 18.22 -3.15
C LEU A 279 0.80 17.31 -4.13
N VAL A 280 1.48 17.87 -5.13
CA VAL A 280 2.38 17.09 -5.99
C VAL A 280 3.54 16.51 -5.19
N LEU A 281 4.14 17.30 -4.30
CA LEU A 281 5.22 16.84 -3.43
C LEU A 281 4.71 15.78 -2.44
N VAL A 282 3.50 15.98 -1.91
CA VAL A 282 2.88 15.01 -1.01
C VAL A 282 2.61 13.69 -1.75
N GLY A 283 2.01 13.72 -2.93
CA GLY A 283 1.71 12.50 -3.70
C GLY A 283 2.96 11.71 -4.09
N TYR A 284 4.03 12.41 -4.48
CA TYR A 284 5.34 11.81 -4.70
C TYR A 284 5.84 11.12 -3.43
N ALA A 285 5.86 11.83 -2.30
CA ALA A 285 6.40 11.31 -1.06
C ALA A 285 5.62 10.11 -0.51
N LEU A 286 4.30 10.12 -0.60
CA LEU A 286 3.44 9.01 -0.20
C LEU A 286 3.76 7.75 -1.01
N THR A 287 3.96 7.91 -2.32
CA THR A 287 4.29 6.80 -3.23
C THR A 287 5.69 6.22 -2.94
N GLU A 288 6.68 7.08 -2.70
CA GLU A 288 8.04 6.66 -2.37
C GLU A 288 8.11 5.98 -1.00
N MET A 289 7.44 6.51 0.02
CA MET A 289 7.38 5.88 1.34
C MET A 289 6.80 4.47 1.26
N ASP A 290 5.69 4.29 0.56
CA ASP A 290 5.11 2.95 0.39
C ASP A 290 6.08 2.02 -0.35
N THR A 291 6.54 2.42 -1.54
CA THR A 291 7.33 1.52 -2.40
C THR A 291 8.65 1.13 -1.75
N VAL A 292 9.37 2.10 -1.20
CA VAL A 292 10.71 1.89 -0.65
C VAL A 292 10.66 1.11 0.66
N LEU A 293 9.72 1.44 1.54
CA LEU A 293 9.67 0.82 2.86
C LEU A 293 9.13 -0.61 2.84
N TYR A 294 8.14 -0.93 2.00
CA TYR A 294 7.75 -2.33 1.78
C TYR A 294 8.90 -3.13 1.15
N GLY A 295 9.62 -2.54 0.19
CA GLY A 295 10.82 -3.17 -0.38
C GLY A 295 11.90 -3.43 0.67
N TYR A 296 12.16 -2.46 1.56
CA TYR A 296 13.15 -2.59 2.62
C TYR A 296 12.77 -3.68 3.64
N ILE A 297 11.49 -3.80 4.02
CA ILE A 297 11.01 -4.91 4.86
C ILE A 297 11.26 -6.24 4.17
N SER A 298 10.90 -6.33 2.88
CA SER A 298 11.00 -7.58 2.13
C SER A 298 12.43 -8.09 2.06
N ASP A 299 13.40 -7.21 1.79
CA ASP A 299 14.81 -7.62 1.74
C ASP A 299 15.44 -7.81 3.13
N SER A 300 14.94 -7.11 4.16
CA SER A 300 15.55 -7.17 5.50
C SER A 300 15.10 -8.39 6.29
N TYR A 301 13.87 -8.85 6.09
CA TYR A 301 13.24 -9.91 6.87
C TYR A 301 12.94 -11.19 6.09
N LEU A 302 13.05 -11.19 4.76
CA LEU A 302 13.03 -12.38 3.89
C LEU A 302 11.94 -13.39 4.30
N SER A 303 12.28 -14.47 5.02
CA SER A 303 11.34 -15.49 5.52
C SER A 303 10.19 -14.93 6.38
N TYR A 304 10.41 -13.82 7.10
CA TYR A 304 9.40 -13.13 7.91
C TYR A 304 8.78 -11.91 7.21
N SER A 305 9.12 -11.64 5.94
CA SER A 305 8.61 -10.50 5.15
C SER A 305 7.07 -10.46 5.12
N ALA A 306 6.42 -11.60 4.91
CA ALA A 306 4.96 -11.69 4.85
C ALA A 306 4.31 -11.27 6.18
N SER A 307 4.84 -11.76 7.32
CA SER A 307 4.32 -11.40 8.64
C SER A 307 4.62 -9.94 9.02
N ALA A 308 5.78 -9.41 8.63
CA ALA A 308 6.10 -8.00 8.82
C ALA A 308 5.17 -7.09 8.00
N THR A 309 4.93 -7.44 6.74
CA THR A 309 4.00 -6.74 5.84
C THR A 309 2.57 -6.81 6.36
N ALA A 310 2.15 -7.94 6.95
CA ALA A 310 0.85 -8.06 7.59
C ALA A 310 0.69 -7.10 8.78
N ALA A 311 1.73 -6.91 9.60
CA ALA A 311 1.71 -5.95 10.71
C ALA A 311 1.54 -4.51 10.21
N VAL A 312 2.28 -4.14 9.16
CA VAL A 312 2.15 -2.84 8.49
C VAL A 312 0.75 -2.67 7.93
N ALA A 313 0.24 -3.65 7.19
CA ALA A 313 -1.08 -3.58 6.55
C ALA A 313 -2.21 -3.46 7.59
N PHE A 314 -2.08 -4.14 8.73
CA PHE A 314 -3.02 -4.05 9.83
C PHE A 314 -3.05 -2.65 10.45
N LEU A 315 -1.88 -2.11 10.84
CA LEU A 315 -1.80 -0.76 11.39
C LEU A 315 -2.29 0.29 10.38
N ARG A 316 -1.91 0.13 9.11
CA ARG A 316 -2.35 1.00 8.00
C ARG A 316 -3.86 0.99 7.89
N GLY A 317 -4.49 -0.18 7.84
CA GLY A 317 -5.94 -0.31 7.79
C GLY A 317 -6.64 0.32 9.00
N MET A 318 -6.10 0.13 10.20
CA MET A 318 -6.63 0.74 11.42
C MET A 318 -6.56 2.26 11.38
N LEU A 319 -5.39 2.84 11.07
CA LEU A 319 -5.24 4.30 11.04
C LEU A 319 -6.03 4.92 9.89
N SER A 320 -6.02 4.32 8.71
CA SER A 320 -6.81 4.80 7.56
C SER A 320 -8.32 4.77 7.83
N GLY A 321 -8.82 3.79 8.60
CA GLY A 321 -10.21 3.73 9.03
C GLY A 321 -10.54 4.69 10.17
N ALA A 322 -9.61 4.93 11.09
CA ALA A 322 -9.82 5.77 12.27
C ALA A 322 -9.72 7.27 11.95
N PHE A 323 -8.79 7.67 11.07
CA PHE A 323 -8.48 9.08 10.83
C PHE A 323 -9.68 9.89 10.33
N PRO A 324 -10.45 9.43 9.31
CA PRO A 324 -11.65 10.14 8.85
C PRO A 324 -12.71 10.39 9.94
N LEU A 325 -12.79 9.53 10.98
CA LEU A 325 -13.80 9.65 12.03
C LEU A 325 -13.66 10.91 12.88
N PHE A 326 -12.43 11.44 12.99
CA PHE A 326 -12.14 12.67 13.74
C PHE A 326 -11.65 13.83 12.86
N THR A 327 -11.42 13.62 11.55
CA THR A 327 -10.91 14.66 10.65
C THR A 327 -11.81 15.90 10.65
N ASN A 328 -13.12 15.71 10.50
CA ASN A 328 -14.06 16.83 10.47
C ASN A 328 -14.03 17.64 11.78
N GLN A 329 -13.97 16.98 12.93
CA GLN A 329 -13.88 17.62 14.25
C GLN A 329 -12.53 18.33 14.42
N MET A 330 -11.43 17.72 13.97
CA MET A 330 -10.10 18.30 14.00
C MET A 330 -10.02 19.59 13.18
N PHE A 331 -10.53 19.57 11.95
CA PHE A 331 -10.50 20.73 11.06
C PHE A 331 -11.45 21.85 11.51
N ASN A 332 -12.64 21.51 12.01
CA ASN A 332 -13.59 22.51 12.53
C ASN A 332 -13.12 23.12 13.87
N GLY A 333 -12.49 22.33 14.74
CA GLY A 333 -12.06 22.78 16.07
C GLY A 333 -10.74 23.54 16.07
N LEU A 334 -9.73 23.07 15.31
CA LEU A 334 -8.39 23.69 15.26
C LEU A 334 -8.24 24.68 14.09
N GLY A 335 -9.08 24.59 13.07
CA GLY A 335 -8.88 25.26 11.80
C GLY A 335 -7.90 24.53 10.88
N ALA A 336 -8.10 24.67 9.57
CA ALA A 336 -7.37 23.91 8.55
C ALA A 336 -5.84 24.13 8.60
N ASN A 337 -5.39 25.37 8.79
CA ASN A 337 -3.96 25.69 8.84
C ASN A 337 -3.24 24.98 10.00
N ILE A 338 -3.84 24.96 11.20
CA ILE A 338 -3.24 24.35 12.39
C ILE A 338 -3.29 22.82 12.27
N ALA A 339 -4.44 22.27 11.86
CA ALA A 339 -4.60 20.83 11.65
C ALA A 339 -3.53 20.28 10.69
N VAL A 340 -3.33 20.92 9.53
CA VAL A 340 -2.28 20.52 8.57
C VAL A 340 -0.87 20.75 9.13
N SER A 341 -0.63 21.82 9.89
CA SER A 341 0.69 22.07 10.50
C SER A 341 1.09 21.00 11.51
N ILE A 342 0.13 20.41 12.23
CA ILE A 342 0.38 19.26 13.12
C ILE A 342 0.85 18.05 12.30
N LEU A 343 0.16 17.75 11.19
CA LEU A 343 0.54 16.69 10.26
C LEU A 343 1.93 16.94 9.65
N ALA A 344 2.23 18.19 9.30
CA ALA A 344 3.55 18.61 8.80
C ALA A 344 4.65 18.43 9.86
N GLY A 345 4.35 18.68 11.14
CA GLY A 345 5.25 18.39 12.26
C GLY A 345 5.60 16.90 12.35
N VAL A 346 4.61 16.01 12.23
CA VAL A 346 4.85 14.56 12.21
C VAL A 346 5.69 14.15 11.01
N ALA A 347 5.40 14.69 9.81
CA ALA A 347 6.22 14.44 8.62
C ALA A 347 7.66 14.97 8.77
N THR A 348 7.85 16.05 9.52
CA THR A 348 9.20 16.58 9.83
C THR A 348 9.98 15.60 10.70
N VAL A 349 9.35 14.94 11.68
CA VAL A 349 9.98 13.88 12.48
C VAL A 349 10.42 12.70 11.60
N PHE A 350 9.63 12.36 10.57
CA PHE A 350 10.01 11.31 9.61
C PHE A 350 11.29 11.61 8.84
N CYS A 351 11.69 12.87 8.70
CA CYS A 351 12.96 13.23 8.05
C CYS A 351 14.20 12.72 8.80
N ILE A 352 14.06 12.34 10.08
CA ILE A 352 15.15 11.76 10.88
C ILE A 352 15.42 10.29 10.47
N VAL A 353 14.42 9.58 9.96
CA VAL A 353 14.51 8.15 9.67
C VAL A 353 15.44 7.81 8.50
N PRO A 354 15.38 8.48 7.32
CA PRO A 354 16.27 8.16 6.21
C PRO A 354 17.77 8.21 6.57
N PRO A 355 18.32 9.28 7.18
CA PRO A 355 19.74 9.30 7.54
C PRO A 355 20.08 8.25 8.60
N LEU A 356 19.16 7.97 9.54
CA LEU A 356 19.34 6.91 10.53
C LEU A 356 19.49 5.54 9.87
N PHE A 357 18.60 5.19 8.93
CA PHE A 357 18.62 3.89 8.27
C PHE A 357 19.74 3.79 7.23
N LEU A 358 20.07 4.86 6.51
CA LEU A 358 21.20 4.87 5.57
C LEU A 358 22.56 4.69 6.26
N CYS A 359 22.77 5.31 7.42
CA CYS A 359 24.04 5.24 8.14
C CYS A 359 24.14 4.04 9.09
N TYR A 360 23.02 3.66 9.74
CA TYR A 360 23.01 2.67 10.82
C TYR A 360 22.14 1.44 10.52
N GLY A 361 21.43 1.38 9.39
CA GLY A 361 20.47 0.32 9.06
C GLY A 361 21.08 -1.08 9.16
N GLU A 362 22.27 -1.29 8.58
CA GLU A 362 22.96 -2.58 8.67
C GLU A 362 23.27 -2.98 10.13
N ARG A 363 23.66 -2.03 10.98
CA ARG A 363 23.93 -2.30 12.40
C ARG A 363 22.65 -2.60 13.18
N ILE A 364 21.57 -1.88 12.89
CA ILE A 364 20.26 -2.09 13.52
C ILE A 364 19.72 -3.47 13.12
N ARG A 365 19.80 -3.82 11.82
CA ARG A 365 19.37 -5.11 11.29
C ARG A 365 20.17 -6.29 11.84
N ARG A 366 21.49 -6.16 12.01
CA ARG A 366 22.31 -7.21 12.64
C ARG A 366 21.98 -7.45 14.12
N ARG A 367 21.39 -6.48 14.81
CA ARG A 367 20.93 -6.64 16.21
C ARG A 367 19.52 -7.25 16.30
N SER A 368 18.75 -7.21 15.22
CA SER A 368 17.44 -7.84 15.11
C SER A 368 17.58 -9.36 15.12
N ARG A 369 16.86 -10.04 16.02
CA ARG A 369 16.90 -11.51 16.10
C ARG A 369 16.23 -12.13 14.88
N PHE A 370 15.11 -11.55 14.45
CA PHE A 370 14.34 -12.05 13.30
C PHE A 370 15.08 -11.84 11.98
N ALA A 371 15.63 -10.64 11.74
CA ALA A 371 16.35 -10.37 10.50
C ALA A 371 17.66 -11.19 10.39
N ARG A 372 18.34 -11.44 11.52
CA ARG A 372 19.53 -12.28 11.55
C ARG A 372 19.21 -13.75 11.25
N TYR A 373 18.18 -14.30 11.89
CA TYR A 373 17.75 -15.68 11.65
C TYR A 373 17.34 -15.92 10.19
N SER A 374 16.60 -14.98 9.58
CA SER A 374 16.21 -15.09 8.17
C SER A 374 17.41 -15.04 7.21
N TRP A 375 18.44 -14.26 7.55
CA TRP A 375 19.68 -14.25 6.77
C TRP A 375 20.43 -15.58 6.88
N GLU A 376 20.56 -16.13 8.09
CA GLU A 376 21.24 -17.41 8.35
C GLU A 376 20.57 -18.55 7.55
N ILE A 377 19.23 -18.64 7.57
CA ILE A 377 18.49 -19.62 6.75
C ILE A 377 18.73 -19.44 5.25
N GLN A 378 18.72 -18.20 4.74
CA GLN A 378 18.92 -17.98 3.32
C GLN A 378 20.35 -18.34 2.89
N GLU A 379 21.34 -18.11 3.76
CA GLU A 379 22.72 -18.50 3.49
C GLU A 379 22.93 -20.01 3.53
N GLU A 380 22.19 -20.73 4.39
CA GLU A 380 22.16 -22.19 4.41
C GLU A 380 21.49 -22.75 3.13
N MET A 381 20.27 -22.31 2.80
CA MET A 381 19.58 -22.78 1.59
C MET A 381 20.28 -22.37 0.29
N GLY A 382 20.94 -21.21 0.28
CA GLY A 382 21.72 -20.75 -0.87
C GLY A 382 23.03 -21.50 -1.05
N LYS A 383 23.56 -22.18 -0.03
CA LYS A 383 24.70 -23.09 -0.17
C LYS A 383 24.26 -24.43 -0.76
N ASP A 384 23.10 -24.93 -0.33
CA ASP A 384 22.52 -26.17 -0.86
C ASP A 384 22.20 -26.07 -2.36
N GLU A 385 21.87 -24.88 -2.89
CA GLU A 385 21.60 -24.66 -4.32
C GLU A 385 22.86 -24.73 -5.21
N TYR A 386 24.07 -24.65 -4.63
CA TYR A 386 25.35 -24.80 -5.34
C TYR A 386 25.99 -26.19 -5.16
N ASP A 387 25.48 -27.01 -4.25
CA ASP A 387 25.98 -28.35 -3.94
C ASP A 387 25.18 -29.49 -4.64
N ILE A 388 24.34 -29.16 -5.63
CA ILE A 388 23.56 -30.12 -6.46
C ILE A 388 24.02 -30.11 -7.91
#